data_AF-A0A0L8G126-F1
#
_entry.id   AF-A0A0L8G126-F1
#
_cell.length_a   1.000
_cell.length_b   1.000
_cell.length_c   1.000
_cell.angle_alpha   90.00
_cell.angle_beta   90.00
_cell.angle_gamma   90.00
#
_symmetry.space_group_name_H-M   'P 1'
#
loop_
_entity.id
_entity.type
_entity.pdbx_description
1 polymer ?
#
loop_
_entity_poly.entity_id
_entity_poly.type
_entity_poly.pdbx_seq_one_letter_code
_entity_poly.pdbx_strand_id
1 'polypeptide(L)'
;MSSPCPLLFRNYENISLIQLIAEARNHVISMGNCFQFMLCCHLSLSLVQVMATLFLLPPPISGHQILWLIFIVVPLLSLGLMGNPVDPRNMTLATVKSCDHINKQMLLHFMLSFIFRFVPPVTVALISFALILYFICDRAEGICYPFDLNPENKGATVGIWSTWYEENSAGFTAAQNIVLIQLVLYFVFISGSFVHRSEHVWKEPPYTNSLWASIVITILVFQVIFFLCDIAIYEGFSRAWLSYVHPAIWVILLIWPIVTLAFSELVKHYEIKLNVRYQKRAHLAFETKLGMNSPF
;
A
#
# COMPACT_ATOMS: atom_id res chain seq x y z
N MET A 1 24.21 -8.33 36.22
CA MET A 1 22.80 -7.89 36.21
C MET A 1 21.98 -9.00 35.56
N SER A 2 21.23 -9.77 36.36
CA SER A 2 20.28 -10.75 35.83
C SER A 2 19.10 -9.99 35.22
N SER A 3 18.83 -10.19 33.94
CA SER A 3 17.60 -9.69 33.34
C SER A 3 16.40 -10.35 34.04
N PRO A 4 15.40 -9.57 34.50
CA PRO A 4 14.20 -10.15 35.09
C PRO A 4 13.49 -11.04 34.06
N CYS A 5 12.92 -12.16 34.53
CA CYS A 5 12.16 -13.06 33.67
C CYS A 5 10.99 -12.29 33.03
N PRO A 6 10.88 -12.21 31.70
CA PRO A 6 9.82 -11.46 31.02
C PRO A 6 8.46 -12.19 31.06
N LEU A 7 8.44 -13.45 31.50
CA LEU A 7 7.24 -14.27 31.61
C LEU A 7 7.02 -14.66 33.07
N LEU A 8 5.88 -14.26 33.62
CA LEU A 8 5.41 -14.64 34.94
C LEU A 8 4.12 -15.45 34.79
N PHE A 9 4.17 -16.75 35.06
CA PHE A 9 2.98 -17.59 35.07
C PHE A 9 2.31 -17.48 36.43
N ARG A 10 1.01 -17.15 36.45
CA ARG A 10 0.20 -17.25 37.65
C ARG A 10 -0.31 -18.69 37.76
N ASN A 11 -0.09 -19.34 38.90
CA ASN A 11 -0.34 -20.78 39.15
C ASN A 11 -1.78 -21.30 38.87
N TYR A 12 -2.72 -20.44 38.47
CA TYR A 12 -4.12 -20.78 38.17
C TYR A 12 -4.51 -20.62 36.69
N GLU A 13 -3.58 -20.20 35.83
CA GLU A 13 -3.84 -20.08 34.39
C GLU A 13 -3.37 -21.35 33.65
N ASN A 14 -4.33 -22.13 33.15
CA ASN A 14 -4.07 -23.30 32.28
C ASN A 14 -3.68 -22.87 30.84
N ILE A 15 -2.87 -21.83 30.68
CA ILE A 15 -2.36 -21.44 29.37
C ILE A 15 -1.20 -22.36 29.05
N SER A 16 -1.38 -23.25 28.07
CA SER A 16 -0.31 -24.13 27.66
C SER A 16 0.82 -23.30 27.03
N LEU A 17 2.06 -23.55 27.45
CA LEU A 17 3.26 -22.91 26.86
C LEU A 17 3.28 -23.05 25.33
N ILE A 18 2.73 -24.15 24.81
CA ILE A 18 2.59 -24.45 23.39
C ILE A 18 1.67 -23.46 22.68
N GLN A 19 0.51 -23.14 23.26
CA GLN A 19 -0.40 -22.11 22.72
C GLN A 19 0.26 -20.73 22.73
N LEU A 20 0.98 -20.38 23.80
CA LEU A 20 1.70 -19.11 23.87
C LEU A 20 2.78 -19.01 22.77
N ILE A 21 3.52 -20.09 22.53
CA ILE A 21 4.50 -20.14 21.44
C ILE A 21 3.82 -20.01 20.07
N ALA A 22 2.66 -20.65 19.88
CA ALA A 22 1.91 -20.58 18.62
C ALA A 22 1.44 -19.15 18.34
N GLU A 23 0.87 -18.47 19.34
CA GLU A 23 0.42 -17.08 19.25
C GLU A 23 1.58 -16.12 18.99
N ALA A 24 2.69 -16.27 19.73
CA ALA A 24 3.88 -15.46 19.53
C ALA A 24 4.45 -15.59 18.10
N ARG A 25 4.50 -16.81 17.56
CA ARG A 25 4.93 -17.05 16.18
C ARG A 25 4.00 -16.39 15.16
N ASN A 26 2.69 -16.55 15.35
CA ASN A 26 1.69 -15.92 14.50
C ASN A 26 1.86 -14.39 14.49
N HIS A 27 1.98 -13.78 15.67
CA HIS A 27 2.21 -12.35 15.81
C HIS A 27 3.51 -11.88 15.14
N VAL A 28 4.63 -12.60 15.28
CA VAL A 28 5.90 -12.22 14.63
C VAL A 28 5.76 -12.23 13.10
N ILE A 29 5.09 -13.26 12.54
CA ILE A 29 4.85 -13.34 11.10
C ILE A 29 3.94 -12.18 10.64
N SER A 30 2.85 -11.94 11.35
CA SER A 30 1.89 -10.86 11.03
C SER A 30 2.53 -9.48 11.16
N MET A 31 3.38 -9.26 12.16
CA MET A 31 4.14 -8.01 12.34
C MET A 31 5.13 -7.80 11.19
N GLY A 32 5.78 -8.86 10.71
CA GLY A 32 6.62 -8.81 9.52
C GLY A 32 5.83 -8.41 8.27
N ASN A 33 4.62 -8.92 8.10
CA ASN A 33 3.73 -8.56 6.98
C ASN A 33 3.27 -7.10 7.08
N CYS A 34 2.88 -6.66 8.28
CA CYS A 34 2.52 -5.27 8.59
C CYS A 34 3.66 -4.31 8.22
N PHE A 35 4.88 -4.57 8.71
CA PHE A 35 6.04 -3.74 8.41
C PHE A 35 6.37 -3.73 6.91
N GLN A 36 6.35 -4.89 6.26
CA GLN A 36 6.61 -4.98 4.82
C GLN A 36 5.58 -4.18 4.01
N PHE A 37 4.30 -4.30 4.33
CA PHE A 37 3.23 -3.56 3.65
C PHE A 37 3.35 -2.06 3.87
N MET A 38 3.52 -1.62 5.13
CA MET A 38 3.69 -0.21 5.49
C MET A 38 4.86 0.43 4.74
N LEU A 39 6.01 -0.25 4.72
CA LEU A 39 7.20 0.22 4.02
C LEU A 39 6.95 0.32 2.50
N CYS A 40 6.31 -0.67 1.89
CA CYS A 40 5.95 -0.60 0.47
C CYS A 40 4.98 0.55 0.16
N CYS A 41 3.99 0.79 1.01
CA CYS A 41 3.08 1.93 0.85
C CYS A 41 3.85 3.26 0.88
N HIS A 42 4.73 3.48 1.86
CA HIS A 42 5.54 4.71 1.91
C HIS A 42 6.47 4.86 0.71
N LEU A 43 7.12 3.78 0.27
CA LEU A 43 7.93 3.79 -0.95
C LEU A 43 7.07 4.15 -2.18
N SER A 44 5.87 3.60 -2.29
CA SER A 44 4.97 3.92 -3.40
C SER A 44 4.52 5.39 -3.39
N LEU A 45 4.26 5.98 -2.23
CA LEU A 45 3.94 7.41 -2.10
C LEU A 45 5.12 8.29 -2.53
N SER A 46 6.34 7.95 -2.10
CA SER A 46 7.53 8.65 -2.59
C SER A 46 7.72 8.50 -4.10
N LEU A 47 7.43 7.32 -4.65
CA LEU A 47 7.54 7.05 -6.08
C LEU A 47 6.57 7.89 -6.90
N VAL A 48 5.32 8.04 -6.45
CA VAL A 48 4.31 8.90 -7.09
C VAL A 48 4.85 10.33 -7.22
N GLN A 49 5.37 10.90 -6.12
CA GLN A 49 5.88 12.27 -6.10
C GLN A 49 7.13 12.43 -6.96
N VAL A 50 8.10 11.52 -6.84
CA VAL A 50 9.33 11.56 -7.64
C VAL A 50 9.00 11.45 -9.13
N MET A 51 8.16 10.49 -9.53
CA MET A 51 7.76 10.33 -10.93
C MET A 51 6.98 11.55 -11.45
N ALA A 52 6.09 12.13 -10.65
CA ALA A 52 5.41 13.37 -11.05
C ALA A 52 6.41 14.51 -11.32
N THR A 53 7.40 14.70 -10.44
CA THR A 53 8.44 15.72 -10.66
C THR A 53 9.32 15.42 -11.87
N LEU A 54 9.65 14.16 -12.14
CA LEU A 54 10.43 13.75 -13.31
C LEU A 54 9.70 14.04 -14.63
N PHE A 55 8.38 13.90 -14.64
CA PHE A 55 7.54 14.23 -15.79
C PHE A 55 7.11 15.71 -15.82
N LEU A 56 7.61 16.53 -14.89
CA LEU A 56 7.25 17.95 -14.74
C LEU A 56 5.75 18.17 -14.47
N LEU A 57 5.06 17.20 -13.87
CA LEU A 57 3.67 17.37 -13.47
C LEU A 57 3.57 18.18 -12.17
N PRO A 58 2.48 18.94 -11.98
CA PRO A 58 2.17 19.52 -10.67
C PRO A 58 1.98 18.39 -9.64
N PRO A 59 2.08 18.69 -8.33
CA PRO A 59 2.01 17.67 -7.29
C PRO A 59 0.66 16.92 -7.35
N PRO A 60 0.66 15.60 -7.60
CA PRO A 60 -0.57 14.83 -7.75
C PRO A 60 -1.31 14.60 -6.43
N ILE A 61 -0.60 14.72 -5.31
CA ILE A 61 -1.14 14.57 -3.96
C ILE A 61 -0.75 15.81 -3.17
N SER A 62 -1.74 16.50 -2.60
CA SER A 62 -1.54 17.68 -1.76
C SER A 62 -0.98 17.32 -0.38
N GLY A 63 -0.37 18.29 0.31
CA GLY A 63 0.28 18.06 1.61
C GLY A 63 -0.65 17.44 2.67
N HIS A 64 -1.89 17.92 2.77
CA HIS A 64 -2.89 17.37 3.70
C HIS A 64 -3.33 15.94 3.32
N GLN A 65 -3.42 15.63 2.02
CA GLN A 65 -3.72 14.29 1.52
C GLN A 65 -2.56 13.31 1.79
N ILE A 66 -1.30 13.77 1.72
CA ILE A 66 -0.14 12.97 2.12
C ILE A 66 -0.21 12.64 3.61
N LEU A 67 -0.53 13.62 4.47
CA LEU A 67 -0.68 13.40 5.91
C LEU A 67 -1.81 12.41 6.21
N TRP A 68 -2.95 12.52 5.51
CA TRP A 68 -4.04 11.56 5.58
C TRP A 68 -3.59 10.13 5.26
N LEU A 69 -2.82 9.94 4.19
CA LEU A 69 -2.31 8.62 3.79
C LEU A 69 -1.31 8.06 4.81
N ILE A 70 -0.33 8.87 5.22
CA ILE A 70 0.79 8.42 6.06
C ILE A 70 0.36 8.17 7.50
N PHE A 71 -0.53 9.00 8.08
CA PHE A 71 -0.89 8.89 9.49
C PHE A 71 -2.14 8.07 9.75
N ILE A 72 -3.06 7.96 8.78
CA ILE A 72 -4.35 7.32 9.00
C ILE A 72 -4.47 6.07 8.13
N VAL A 73 -4.45 6.21 6.80
CA VAL A 73 -4.75 5.09 5.90
C VAL A 73 -3.73 3.96 6.00
N VAL A 74 -2.45 4.25 5.81
CA VAL A 74 -1.38 3.23 5.77
C VAL A 74 -1.23 2.53 7.14
N PRO A 75 -1.14 3.23 8.28
CA PRO A 75 -1.00 2.58 9.58
C PRO A 75 -2.21 1.73 9.95
N LEU A 76 -3.44 2.19 9.69
CA LEU A 76 -4.64 1.41 9.98
C LEU A 76 -4.70 0.14 9.12
N LEU A 77 -4.48 0.24 7.80
CA LEU A 77 -4.43 -0.95 6.94
C LEU A 77 -3.37 -1.95 7.41
N SER A 78 -2.20 -1.46 7.79
CA SER A 78 -1.10 -2.29 8.30
C SER A 78 -1.48 -2.99 9.61
N LEU A 79 -2.17 -2.28 10.52
CA LEU A 79 -2.69 -2.85 11.77
C LEU A 79 -3.73 -3.94 11.53
N GLY A 80 -4.58 -3.80 10.50
CA GLY A 80 -5.58 -4.81 10.14
C GLY A 80 -4.98 -6.18 9.81
N LEU A 81 -3.73 -6.21 9.34
CA LEU A 81 -3.02 -7.46 9.02
C LEU A 81 -2.67 -8.30 10.27
N MET A 82 -2.80 -7.76 11.48
CA MET A 82 -2.47 -8.48 12.72
C MET A 82 -3.60 -9.39 13.23
N GLY A 83 -4.83 -9.19 12.78
CA GLY A 83 -6.03 -9.87 13.31
C GLY A 83 -6.27 -11.30 12.84
N ASN A 84 -5.27 -11.97 12.25
CA ASN A 84 -5.45 -13.33 11.75
C ASN A 84 -5.45 -14.37 12.89
N PRO A 85 -6.35 -15.38 12.83
CA PRO A 85 -6.31 -16.49 13.78
C PRO A 85 -5.02 -17.29 13.63
N VAL A 86 -4.61 -17.99 14.70
CA VAL A 86 -3.41 -18.83 14.70
C VAL A 86 -3.55 -19.96 13.69
N ASP A 87 -2.73 -19.94 12.64
CA ASP A 87 -2.62 -21.06 11.70
C ASP A 87 -1.82 -22.21 12.34
N PRO A 88 -2.39 -23.42 12.50
CA PRO A 88 -1.69 -24.58 13.07
C PRO A 88 -0.43 -24.97 12.29
N ARG A 89 -0.32 -24.61 11.00
CA ARG A 89 0.87 -24.86 10.17
C ARG A 89 2.09 -24.05 10.62
N ASN A 90 1.88 -22.92 11.31
CA ASN A 90 2.97 -22.07 11.79
C ASN A 90 3.90 -22.78 12.79
N MET A 91 3.40 -23.81 13.49
CA MET A 91 4.20 -24.61 14.42
C MET A 91 5.12 -25.60 13.70
N THR A 92 4.75 -26.03 12.48
CA THR A 92 5.54 -26.98 11.67
C THR A 92 6.61 -26.28 10.82
N LEU A 93 6.55 -24.96 10.70
CA LEU A 93 7.56 -24.18 9.99
C LEU A 93 8.90 -24.27 10.72
N ALA A 94 9.96 -24.56 9.95
CA ALA A 94 11.31 -24.57 10.47
C ALA A 94 11.65 -23.16 10.97
N THR A 95 12.12 -23.07 12.21
CA THR A 95 12.55 -21.80 12.80
C THR A 95 13.75 -21.28 12.04
N VAL A 96 13.61 -20.11 11.43
CA VAL A 96 14.74 -19.42 10.82
C VAL A 96 15.67 -18.97 11.93
N LYS A 97 16.95 -19.33 11.84
CA LYS A 97 18.00 -18.81 12.73
C LYS A 97 18.02 -17.28 12.57
N SER A 98 18.05 -16.53 13.67
CA SER A 98 18.20 -15.07 13.61
C SER A 98 19.39 -14.72 12.70
N CYS A 99 19.09 -14.14 11.53
CA CYS A 99 20.11 -13.70 10.60
C CYS A 99 20.53 -12.29 11.05
N ASP A 100 21.76 -12.14 11.52
CA ASP A 100 22.30 -10.83 11.93
C ASP A 100 22.43 -9.84 10.75
N HIS A 101 22.25 -10.29 9.50
CA HIS A 101 22.50 -9.49 8.30
C HIS A 101 21.41 -9.68 7.24
N ILE A 102 21.03 -8.59 6.57
CA ILE A 102 20.10 -8.59 5.43
C ILE A 102 20.80 -9.26 4.23
N ASN A 103 20.27 -10.38 3.78
CA ASN A 103 20.80 -11.09 2.61
C ASN A 103 20.43 -10.36 1.30
N LYS A 104 21.37 -10.21 0.36
CA LYS A 104 21.11 -9.67 -0.99
C LYS A 104 19.94 -10.36 -1.69
N GLN A 105 19.80 -11.68 -1.48
CA GLN A 105 18.69 -12.44 -2.02
C GLN A 105 17.35 -12.00 -1.41
N MET A 106 17.29 -11.72 -0.11
CA MET A 106 16.07 -11.22 0.55
C MET A 106 15.70 -9.83 0.02
N LEU A 107 16.69 -8.95 -0.14
CA LEU A 107 16.49 -7.63 -0.73
C LEU A 107 15.96 -7.72 -2.16
N LEU A 108 16.53 -8.59 -3.00
CA LEU A 108 16.07 -8.76 -4.39
C LEU A 108 14.62 -9.24 -4.46
N HIS A 109 14.21 -10.19 -3.61
CA HIS A 109 12.81 -10.62 -3.55
C HIS A 109 11.87 -9.50 -3.11
N PHE A 110 12.30 -8.71 -2.10
CA PHE A 110 11.55 -7.54 -1.67
C PHE A 110 11.37 -6.52 -2.80
N MET A 111 12.47 -6.19 -3.51
CA MET A 111 12.44 -5.22 -4.62
C MET A 111 11.58 -5.71 -5.78
N LEU A 112 11.67 -6.98 -6.17
CA LEU A 112 10.82 -7.54 -7.21
C LEU A 112 9.34 -7.53 -6.80
N SER A 113 9.04 -7.88 -5.55
CA SER A 113 7.68 -7.82 -5.01
C SER A 113 7.13 -6.39 -5.04
N PHE A 114 7.94 -5.40 -4.63
CA PHE A 114 7.58 -3.99 -4.70
C PHE A 114 7.32 -3.55 -6.15
N ILE A 115 8.25 -3.84 -7.07
CA ILE A 115 8.13 -3.43 -8.47
C ILE A 115 6.85 -3.99 -9.08
N PHE A 116 6.62 -5.30 -9.00
CA PHE A 116 5.48 -5.90 -9.67
C PHE A 116 4.12 -5.61 -9.00
N ARG A 117 4.09 -5.30 -7.69
CA ARG A 117 2.83 -4.99 -6.98
C ARG A 117 2.47 -3.51 -6.98
N PHE A 118 3.45 -2.62 -6.74
CA PHE A 118 3.19 -1.21 -6.46
C PHE A 118 3.51 -0.27 -7.63
N VAL A 119 4.43 -0.62 -8.54
CA VAL A 119 4.75 0.27 -9.66
C VAL A 119 3.59 0.37 -10.67
N PRO A 120 2.92 -0.72 -11.10
CA PRO A 120 1.77 -0.62 -12.00
C PRO A 120 0.64 0.30 -11.49
N PRO A 121 0.13 0.17 -10.23
CA PRO A 121 -0.87 1.11 -9.73
C PRO A 121 -0.38 2.55 -9.64
N VAL A 122 0.89 2.77 -9.27
CA VAL A 122 1.48 4.12 -9.26
C VAL A 122 1.49 4.72 -10.67
N THR A 123 1.88 3.95 -11.69
CA THR A 123 1.90 4.43 -13.08
C THR A 123 0.50 4.77 -13.58
N VAL A 124 -0.51 3.96 -13.26
CA VAL A 124 -1.90 4.23 -13.67
C VAL A 124 -2.47 5.44 -12.94
N ALA A 125 -2.16 5.61 -11.65
CA ALA A 125 -2.54 6.81 -10.91
C ALA A 125 -1.99 8.09 -11.57
N LEU A 126 -0.70 8.09 -11.94
CA LEU A 126 -0.06 9.22 -12.61
C LEU A 126 -0.61 9.47 -14.01
N ILE A 127 -0.84 8.43 -14.80
CA ILE A 127 -1.48 8.56 -16.13
C ILE A 127 -2.88 9.15 -15.98
N SER A 128 -3.66 8.69 -15.00
CA SER A 128 -5.01 9.24 -14.76
C SER A 128 -4.96 10.72 -14.38
N PHE A 129 -4.01 11.11 -13.53
CA PHE A 129 -3.79 12.50 -13.15
C PHE A 129 -3.41 13.36 -14.36
N ALA A 130 -2.44 12.89 -15.16
CA ALA A 130 -1.99 13.56 -16.38
C ALA A 130 -3.15 13.75 -17.39
N LEU A 131 -3.99 12.73 -17.56
CA LEU A 131 -5.16 12.80 -18.44
C LEU A 131 -6.20 13.80 -17.94
N ILE A 132 -6.50 13.83 -16.63
CA ILE A 132 -7.41 14.83 -16.07
C ILE A 132 -6.89 16.25 -16.34
N LEU A 133 -5.61 16.49 -16.07
CA LEU A 133 -4.98 17.79 -16.33
C LEU A 133 -5.02 18.16 -17.81
N TYR A 134 -4.77 17.19 -18.70
CA TYR A 134 -4.87 17.39 -20.14
C TYR A 134 -6.29 17.81 -20.57
N PHE A 135 -7.35 17.15 -20.07
CA PHE A 135 -8.73 17.52 -20.39
C PHE A 135 -9.17 18.86 -19.79
N ILE A 136 -8.65 19.22 -18.60
CA ILE A 136 -8.84 20.56 -18.04
C ILE A 136 -8.19 21.59 -18.96
N CYS A 137 -6.97 21.30 -19.42
CA CYS A 137 -6.22 22.21 -20.27
C CYS A 137 -6.85 22.41 -21.65
N ASP A 138 -7.25 21.33 -22.31
CA ASP A 138 -7.85 21.34 -23.66
C ASP A 138 -9.10 22.24 -23.71
N ARG A 139 -9.85 22.31 -22.60
CA ARG A 139 -11.05 23.15 -22.48
C ARG A 139 -10.77 24.61 -22.15
N ALA A 140 -9.59 24.92 -21.64
CA ALA A 140 -9.25 26.28 -21.19
C ALA A 140 -8.84 27.21 -22.35
N GLU A 141 -8.83 26.74 -23.61
CA GLU A 141 -8.41 27.49 -24.82
C GLU A 141 -7.09 28.28 -24.63
N GLY A 142 -6.19 27.79 -23.78
CA GLY A 142 -4.99 28.50 -23.31
C GLY A 142 -3.77 27.58 -23.17
N ILE A 143 -2.60 28.17 -22.93
CA ILE A 143 -1.35 27.41 -22.82
C ILE A 143 -1.21 26.84 -21.40
N CYS A 144 -1.36 25.52 -21.23
CA CYS A 144 -1.02 24.84 -19.98
C CYS A 144 0.29 24.08 -20.13
N TYR A 145 1.40 24.81 -20.15
CA TYR A 145 2.67 24.24 -19.73
C TYR A 145 2.81 24.44 -18.21
N PRO A 146 3.50 23.53 -17.51
CA PRO A 146 3.92 23.75 -16.13
C PRO A 146 5.08 24.77 -16.01
N PHE A 147 5.77 25.09 -17.12
CA PHE A 147 6.85 26.09 -17.18
C PHE A 147 6.87 26.79 -18.55
N ASP A 148 6.62 28.11 -18.60
CA ASP A 148 7.02 28.90 -19.77
C ASP A 148 8.49 29.23 -19.60
N LEU A 149 9.33 28.68 -20.47
CA LEU A 149 10.75 29.03 -20.50
C LEU A 149 11.01 30.28 -21.37
N ASN A 150 9.98 31.04 -21.74
CA ASN A 150 10.16 32.25 -22.54
C ASN A 150 10.69 33.43 -21.69
N PRO A 151 11.95 33.86 -21.86
CA PRO A 151 12.60 34.81 -20.97
C PRO A 151 12.19 36.28 -21.20
N GLU A 152 11.33 36.57 -22.18
CA GLU A 152 10.93 37.93 -22.55
C GLU A 152 9.71 38.46 -21.78
N ASN A 153 8.91 37.60 -21.11
CA ASN A 153 7.67 37.98 -20.42
C ASN A 153 7.72 37.81 -18.90
N LYS A 154 8.82 38.21 -18.26
CA LYS A 154 9.08 38.01 -16.80
C LYS A 154 8.06 38.65 -15.84
N GLY A 155 7.16 39.52 -16.31
CA GLY A 155 6.09 40.14 -15.51
C GLY A 155 4.69 39.58 -15.76
N ALA A 156 4.44 38.90 -16.88
CA ALA A 156 3.11 38.42 -17.27
C ALA A 156 2.89 36.94 -16.97
N THR A 157 3.96 36.14 -16.87
CA THR A 157 3.89 34.68 -16.71
C THR A 157 3.46 34.20 -15.32
N VAL A 158 3.86 34.92 -14.26
CA VAL A 158 3.38 34.64 -12.89
C VAL A 158 1.88 34.94 -12.78
N GLY A 159 1.42 35.99 -13.47
CA GLY A 159 0.01 36.37 -13.51
C GLY A 159 -0.88 35.39 -14.28
N ILE A 160 -0.40 34.81 -15.39
CA ILE A 160 -1.19 33.86 -16.19
C ILE A 160 -1.39 32.53 -15.45
N TRP A 161 -0.36 32.01 -14.77
CA TRP A 161 -0.51 30.80 -13.95
C TRP A 161 -1.35 31.03 -12.69
N SER A 162 -1.16 32.15 -11.98
CA SER A 162 -1.98 32.46 -10.81
C SER A 162 -3.46 32.64 -11.19
N THR A 163 -3.74 33.28 -12.32
CA THR A 163 -5.12 33.47 -12.81
C THR A 163 -5.73 32.16 -13.31
N TRP A 164 -4.99 31.32 -14.06
CA TRP A 164 -5.46 30.00 -14.49
C TRP A 164 -5.70 29.06 -13.30
N TYR A 165 -4.82 29.08 -12.31
CA TYR A 165 -4.96 28.30 -11.08
C TYR A 165 -6.17 28.77 -10.28
N GLU A 166 -6.43 30.08 -10.18
CA GLU A 166 -7.62 30.60 -9.50
C GLU A 166 -8.91 30.19 -10.22
N GLU A 167 -8.95 30.26 -11.55
CA GLU A 167 -10.12 29.91 -12.37
C GLU A 167 -10.39 28.39 -12.48
N ASN A 168 -9.35 27.56 -12.52
CA ASN A 168 -9.44 26.09 -12.68
C ASN A 168 -9.03 25.31 -11.42
N SER A 169 -8.89 25.99 -10.28
CA SER A 169 -8.55 25.41 -8.96
C SER A 169 -9.45 24.22 -8.62
N ALA A 170 -10.74 24.36 -8.93
CA ALA A 170 -11.76 23.33 -8.85
C ALA A 170 -11.35 22.00 -9.52
N GLY A 171 -11.07 22.04 -10.82
CA GLY A 171 -10.67 20.86 -11.59
C GLY A 171 -9.36 20.24 -11.10
N PHE A 172 -8.40 21.07 -10.67
CA PHE A 172 -7.15 20.60 -10.10
C PHE A 172 -7.35 19.86 -8.77
N THR A 173 -8.12 20.43 -7.85
CA THR A 173 -8.47 19.80 -6.57
C THR A 173 -9.23 18.49 -6.79
N ALA A 174 -10.16 18.46 -7.74
CA ALA A 174 -10.85 17.23 -8.14
C ALA A 174 -9.87 16.17 -8.68
N ALA A 175 -8.89 16.56 -9.50
CA ALA A 175 -7.87 15.65 -10.01
C ALA A 175 -7.06 15.00 -8.88
N GLN A 176 -6.60 15.81 -7.91
CA GLN A 176 -5.86 15.31 -6.75
C GLN A 176 -6.71 14.36 -5.89
N ASN A 177 -7.97 14.71 -5.66
CA ASN A 177 -8.91 13.88 -4.91
C ASN A 177 -9.21 12.54 -5.59
N ILE A 178 -9.32 12.51 -6.92
CA ILE A 178 -9.51 11.27 -7.68
C ILE A 178 -8.29 10.37 -7.54
N VAL A 179 -7.08 10.93 -7.67
CA VAL A 179 -5.82 10.18 -7.47
C VAL A 179 -5.73 9.64 -6.04
N LEU A 180 -6.13 10.45 -5.06
CA LEU A 180 -6.18 10.01 -3.67
C LEU A 180 -7.08 8.79 -3.48
N ILE A 181 -8.32 8.83 -4.01
CA ILE A 181 -9.25 7.70 -3.94
C ILE A 181 -8.65 6.47 -4.63
N GLN A 182 -8.07 6.63 -5.81
CA GLN A 182 -7.41 5.54 -6.53
C GLN A 182 -6.32 4.88 -5.68
N LEU A 183 -5.42 5.66 -5.08
CA LEU A 183 -4.33 5.13 -4.24
C LEU A 183 -4.86 4.41 -3.01
N VAL A 184 -5.90 4.95 -2.35
CA VAL A 184 -6.55 4.30 -1.21
C VAL A 184 -7.14 2.95 -1.61
N LEU A 185 -7.86 2.90 -2.75
CA LEU A 185 -8.39 1.64 -3.27
C LEU A 185 -7.27 0.65 -3.59
N TYR A 186 -6.19 1.08 -4.25
CA TYR A 186 -5.07 0.19 -4.56
C TYR A 186 -4.44 -0.36 -3.28
N PHE A 187 -4.24 0.46 -2.25
CA PHE A 187 -3.72 -0.01 -0.96
C PHE A 187 -4.68 -0.97 -0.27
N VAL A 188 -5.99 -0.73 -0.29
CA VAL A 188 -7.00 -1.65 0.25
C VAL A 188 -6.91 -3.01 -0.45
N PHE A 189 -6.96 -3.04 -1.79
CA PHE A 189 -6.93 -4.29 -2.55
C PHE A 189 -5.59 -5.03 -2.41
N ILE A 190 -4.47 -4.31 -2.48
CA ILE A 190 -3.14 -4.92 -2.22
C ILE A 190 -3.08 -5.47 -0.79
N SER A 191 -3.57 -4.74 0.22
CA SER A 191 -3.57 -5.22 1.62
C SER A 191 -4.35 -6.53 1.79
N GLY A 192 -5.42 -6.73 1.01
CA GLY A 192 -6.18 -7.98 1.00
C GLY A 192 -5.32 -9.19 0.62
N SER A 193 -4.37 -9.04 -0.31
CA SER A 193 -3.41 -10.10 -0.64
C SER A 193 -2.40 -10.38 0.47
N PHE A 194 -2.15 -9.41 1.37
CA PHE A 194 -1.24 -9.56 2.51
C PHE A 194 -1.89 -10.16 3.76
N VAL A 195 -3.24 -10.18 3.85
CA VAL A 195 -3.96 -10.80 4.97
C VAL A 195 -3.52 -12.25 5.12
N HIS A 196 -3.71 -13.06 4.07
CA HIS A 196 -3.27 -14.45 4.05
C HIS A 196 -2.05 -14.60 3.14
N ARG A 197 -0.84 -14.61 3.73
CA ARG A 197 0.42 -14.67 2.98
C ARG A 197 0.72 -16.05 2.37
N SER A 198 0.26 -17.11 3.03
CA SER A 198 0.57 -18.49 2.66
C SER A 198 -0.46 -19.11 1.71
N GLU A 199 -1.62 -18.48 1.56
CA GLU A 199 -2.74 -18.98 0.78
C GLU A 199 -3.29 -17.89 -0.13
N HIS A 200 -3.94 -18.30 -1.21
CA HIS A 200 -4.53 -17.37 -2.17
C HIS A 200 -5.87 -16.82 -1.68
N VAL A 201 -6.22 -15.61 -2.14
CA VAL A 201 -7.48 -14.91 -1.77
C VAL A 201 -8.73 -15.71 -2.14
N TRP A 202 -8.69 -16.53 -3.19
CA TRP A 202 -9.81 -17.40 -3.59
C TRP A 202 -9.98 -18.63 -2.69
N LYS A 203 -8.92 -19.05 -1.98
CA LYS A 203 -9.01 -20.16 -1.03
C LYS A 203 -9.42 -19.67 0.34
N GLU A 204 -8.77 -18.60 0.79
CA GLU A 204 -9.06 -17.93 2.05
C GLU A 204 -9.24 -16.45 1.78
N PRO A 205 -10.50 -15.96 1.77
CA PRO A 205 -10.75 -14.57 1.46
C PRO A 205 -10.36 -13.67 2.63
N PRO A 206 -9.93 -12.42 2.38
CA PRO A 206 -9.38 -11.54 3.41
C PRO A 206 -10.41 -11.11 4.46
N TYR A 207 -11.71 -11.17 4.14
CA TYR A 207 -12.77 -10.82 5.09
C TYR A 207 -12.95 -11.82 6.23
N THR A 208 -12.27 -12.98 6.20
CA THR A 208 -12.22 -13.88 7.36
C THR A 208 -11.51 -13.25 8.55
N ASN A 209 -10.61 -12.29 8.31
CA ASN A 209 -10.05 -11.43 9.33
C ASN A 209 -11.01 -10.26 9.58
N SER A 210 -11.76 -10.36 10.68
CA SER A 210 -12.77 -9.37 11.07
C SER A 210 -12.17 -7.99 11.39
N LEU A 211 -10.95 -7.94 11.92
CA LEU A 211 -10.24 -6.69 12.20
C LEU A 211 -9.91 -5.96 10.90
N TRP A 212 -9.31 -6.67 9.93
CA TRP A 212 -9.02 -6.10 8.61
C TRP A 212 -10.29 -5.62 7.91
N ALA A 213 -11.36 -6.44 7.92
CA ALA A 213 -12.63 -6.07 7.30
C ALA A 213 -13.23 -4.80 7.93
N SER A 214 -13.24 -4.70 9.27
CA SER A 214 -13.72 -3.52 9.99
C SER A 214 -12.90 -2.27 9.65
N ILE A 215 -11.58 -2.40 9.56
CA ILE A 215 -10.68 -1.29 9.22
C ILE A 215 -10.90 -0.82 7.78
N VAL A 216 -11.01 -1.74 6.82
CA VAL A 216 -11.28 -1.39 5.42
C VAL A 216 -12.58 -0.61 5.29
N ILE A 217 -13.66 -1.08 5.93
CA ILE A 217 -14.95 -0.36 5.93
C ILE A 217 -14.77 1.05 6.51
N THR A 218 -14.08 1.16 7.65
CA THR A 218 -13.84 2.45 8.33
C THR A 218 -13.05 3.41 7.44
N ILE A 219 -11.99 2.93 6.79
CA ILE A 219 -11.16 3.72 5.88
C ILE A 219 -11.96 4.18 4.66
N LEU A 220 -12.76 3.31 4.05
CA LEU A 220 -13.58 3.69 2.89
C LEU A 220 -14.63 4.75 3.26
N VAL A 221 -15.28 4.61 4.43
CA VAL A 221 -16.21 5.62 4.94
C VAL A 221 -15.51 6.95 5.18
N PHE A 222 -14.36 6.95 5.86
CA PHE A 222 -13.61 8.17 6.08
C PHE A 222 -13.04 8.78 4.80
N GLN A 223 -12.68 7.96 3.80
CA GLN A 223 -12.23 8.46 2.51
C GLN A 223 -13.34 9.20 1.77
N VAL A 224 -14.58 8.69 1.83
CA VAL A 224 -15.74 9.40 1.26
C VAL A 224 -16.01 10.70 2.01
N ILE A 225 -15.94 10.70 3.34
CA ILE A 225 -16.09 11.92 4.14
C ILE A 225 -15.00 12.93 3.81
N PHE A 226 -13.74 12.50 3.74
CA PHE A 226 -12.60 13.34 3.38
C PHE A 226 -12.82 14.00 2.02
N PHE A 227 -13.20 13.22 1.00
CA PHE A 227 -13.51 13.71 -0.34
C PHE A 227 -14.63 14.77 -0.35
N LEU A 228 -15.72 14.50 0.38
CA LEU A 228 -16.85 15.42 0.46
C LEU A 228 -16.48 16.72 1.19
N CYS A 229 -15.71 16.63 2.28
CA CYS A 229 -15.22 17.79 3.01
C CYS A 229 -14.28 18.63 2.15
N ASP A 230 -13.35 18.00 1.43
CA ASP A 230 -12.37 18.70 0.60
C ASP A 230 -13.07 19.47 -0.53
N ILE A 231 -13.99 18.82 -1.26
CA ILE A 231 -14.79 19.49 -2.29
C ILE A 231 -15.68 20.60 -1.70
N ALA A 232 -16.29 20.38 -0.52
CA ALA A 232 -17.12 21.39 0.11
C ALA A 232 -16.32 22.66 0.48
N ILE A 233 -15.08 22.49 0.93
CA ILE A 233 -14.19 23.59 1.32
C ILE A 233 -13.71 24.37 0.09
N TYR A 234 -13.28 23.68 -0.97
CA TYR A 234 -12.66 24.32 -2.12
C TYR A 234 -13.65 24.77 -3.21
N GLU A 235 -14.80 24.11 -3.36
CA GLU A 235 -15.77 24.39 -4.45
C GLU A 235 -17.19 24.75 -3.99
N GLY A 236 -17.47 24.74 -2.68
CA GLY A 236 -18.79 25.15 -2.18
C GLY A 236 -19.97 24.35 -2.75
N PHE A 237 -19.80 23.03 -2.94
CA PHE A 237 -20.78 22.08 -3.51
C PHE A 237 -21.12 22.28 -5.00
N SER A 238 -20.37 23.09 -5.75
CA SER A 238 -20.51 23.12 -7.20
C SER A 238 -20.22 21.74 -7.81
N ARG A 239 -21.00 21.35 -8.84
CA ARG A 239 -20.79 20.11 -9.61
C ARG A 239 -20.00 20.36 -10.90
N ALA A 240 -19.48 21.57 -11.10
CA ALA A 240 -18.75 21.94 -12.32
C ALA A 240 -17.54 21.01 -12.56
N TRP A 241 -16.89 20.57 -11.47
CA TRP A 241 -15.72 19.69 -11.55
C TRP A 241 -15.96 18.35 -12.24
N LEU A 242 -17.15 17.76 -12.11
CA LEU A 242 -17.53 16.48 -12.73
C LEU A 242 -17.42 16.55 -14.24
N SER A 243 -17.67 17.74 -14.81
CA SER A 243 -17.61 17.92 -16.25
C SER A 243 -16.19 17.71 -16.77
N TYR A 244 -15.14 18.08 -16.03
CA TYR A 244 -13.73 17.99 -16.47
C TYR A 244 -13.20 16.56 -16.48
N VAL A 245 -13.86 15.64 -15.79
CA VAL A 245 -13.39 14.26 -15.63
C VAL A 245 -13.90 13.40 -16.78
N HIS A 246 -12.99 12.96 -17.65
CA HIS A 246 -13.33 12.06 -18.75
C HIS A 246 -13.90 10.72 -18.23
N PRO A 247 -14.97 10.15 -18.85
CA PRO A 247 -15.61 8.91 -18.41
C PRO A 247 -14.65 7.72 -18.21
N ALA A 248 -13.59 7.66 -19.01
CA ALA A 248 -12.56 6.62 -18.91
C ALA A 248 -11.91 6.54 -17.52
N ILE A 249 -11.78 7.67 -16.81
CA ILE A 249 -11.16 7.71 -15.48
C ILE A 249 -12.04 6.99 -14.44
N TRP A 250 -13.37 7.12 -14.55
CA TRP A 250 -14.30 6.38 -13.70
C TRP A 250 -14.25 4.88 -13.95
N VAL A 251 -14.05 4.47 -15.21
CA VAL A 251 -13.84 3.07 -15.58
C VAL A 251 -12.54 2.54 -14.99
N ILE A 252 -11.44 3.31 -15.08
CA ILE A 252 -10.15 2.98 -14.46
C ILE A 252 -10.31 2.83 -12.95
N LEU A 253 -11.01 3.77 -12.30
CA LEU A 253 -11.26 3.76 -10.85
C LEU A 253 -11.96 2.48 -10.39
N LEU A 254 -12.89 1.94 -11.19
CA LEU A 254 -13.62 0.72 -10.87
C LEU A 254 -12.83 -0.56 -11.19
N ILE A 255 -12.20 -0.61 -12.37
CA ILE A 255 -11.60 -1.85 -12.90
C ILE A 255 -10.19 -2.07 -12.37
N TRP A 256 -9.38 -1.01 -12.28
CA TRP A 256 -7.96 -1.15 -11.94
C TRP A 256 -7.71 -1.73 -10.54
N PRO A 257 -8.49 -1.44 -9.48
CA PRO A 257 -8.32 -2.11 -8.19
C PRO A 257 -8.39 -3.64 -8.29
N ILE A 258 -9.29 -4.19 -9.11
CA ILE A 258 -9.41 -5.64 -9.36
C ILE A 258 -8.15 -6.15 -10.06
N VAL A 259 -7.66 -5.41 -11.05
CA VAL A 259 -6.41 -5.73 -11.77
C VAL A 259 -5.20 -5.71 -10.80
N THR A 260 -5.14 -4.74 -9.88
CA THR A 260 -4.05 -4.67 -8.88
C THR A 260 -4.06 -5.85 -7.91
N LEU A 261 -5.25 -6.33 -7.53
CA LEU A 261 -5.38 -7.56 -6.74
C LEU A 261 -4.90 -8.78 -7.53
N ALA A 262 -5.27 -8.88 -8.81
CA ALA A 262 -4.81 -9.97 -9.67
C ALA A 262 -3.27 -9.98 -9.78
N PHE A 263 -2.63 -8.83 -10.04
CA PHE A 263 -1.17 -8.73 -10.05
C PHE A 263 -0.56 -9.09 -8.69
N SER A 264 -1.17 -8.65 -7.60
CA SER A 264 -0.72 -8.96 -6.23
C SER A 264 -0.75 -10.46 -5.94
N GLU A 265 -1.81 -11.14 -6.39
CA GLU A 265 -1.97 -12.60 -6.29
C GLU A 265 -0.98 -13.36 -7.19
N LEU A 266 -0.68 -12.86 -8.39
CA LEU A 266 0.35 -13.43 -9.25
C LEU A 266 1.72 -13.40 -8.56
N VAL A 267 2.12 -12.24 -8.03
CA VAL A 267 3.37 -12.11 -7.27
C VAL A 267 3.34 -13.02 -6.05
N LYS A 268 2.20 -13.07 -5.32
CA LYS A 268 2.04 -13.95 -4.16
C LYS A 268 2.21 -15.43 -4.54
N HIS A 269 1.72 -15.84 -5.70
CA HIS A 269 1.90 -17.21 -6.19
C HIS A 269 3.39 -17.58 -6.29
N TYR A 270 4.20 -16.70 -6.89
CA TYR A 270 5.64 -16.90 -6.98
C TYR A 270 6.30 -16.94 -5.59
N GLU A 271 5.90 -16.03 -4.69
CA GLU A 271 6.40 -15.99 -3.31
C GLU A 271 6.09 -17.28 -2.53
N ILE A 272 4.86 -17.78 -2.59
CA ILE A 272 4.45 -19.04 -1.93
C ILE A 272 5.30 -20.20 -2.45
N LYS A 273 5.47 -20.31 -3.77
CA LYS A 273 6.27 -21.38 -4.39
C LYS A 273 7.73 -21.33 -3.94
N LEU A 274 8.30 -20.14 -3.81
CA LEU A 274 9.65 -19.94 -3.30
C LEU A 274 9.73 -20.31 -1.81
N ASN A 275 8.79 -19.85 -0.99
CA ASN A 275 8.75 -20.15 0.44
C ASN A 275 8.67 -21.65 0.73
N VAL A 276 7.85 -22.39 -0.02
CA VAL A 276 7.78 -23.86 0.08
C VAL A 276 9.14 -24.51 -0.21
N ARG A 277 9.86 -24.03 -1.22
CA ARG A 277 11.22 -24.53 -1.54
C ARG A 277 12.21 -24.19 -0.43
N TYR A 278 12.15 -22.99 0.13
CA TYR A 278 13.00 -22.58 1.24
C TYR A 278 12.75 -23.43 2.49
N GLN A 279 11.49 -23.67 2.85
CA GLN A 279 11.13 -24.51 3.99
C GLN A 279 11.61 -25.96 3.82
N LYS A 280 11.46 -26.55 2.62
CA LYS A 280 12.01 -27.88 2.32
C LYS A 280 13.53 -27.94 2.49
N ARG A 281 14.27 -26.93 2.00
CA ARG A 281 15.73 -26.85 2.16
C ARG A 281 16.13 -26.68 3.63
N ALA A 282 15.40 -25.86 4.39
CA ALA A 282 15.67 -25.66 5.80
C ALA A 282 15.45 -26.95 6.61
N HIS A 283 14.38 -27.71 6.31
CA HIS A 283 14.11 -29.01 6.93
C HIS A 283 15.24 -30.02 6.66
N LEU A 284 15.64 -30.17 5.39
CA LEU A 284 16.74 -31.07 5.02
C LEU A 284 18.08 -30.68 5.69
N ALA A 285 18.36 -29.38 5.78
CA ALA A 285 19.56 -28.87 6.45
C ALA A 285 19.54 -29.12 7.97
N PHE A 286 18.35 -29.16 8.58
CA PHE A 286 18.18 -29.50 9.99
C PHE A 286 18.40 -31.00 10.23
N GLU A 287 17.74 -31.87 9.46
CA GLU A 287 17.86 -33.32 9.57
C GLU A 287 19.29 -33.80 9.33
N THR A 288 19.97 -33.28 8.31
CA THR A 288 21.36 -33.66 8.01
C THR A 288 22.34 -33.25 9.11
N LYS A 289 22.11 -32.12 9.79
CA LYS A 289 22.96 -31.70 10.93
C LYS A 289 22.71 -32.53 12.18
N LEU A 290 21.48 -32.97 12.44
CA LEU A 290 21.22 -33.90 13.54
C LEU A 290 21.82 -35.27 13.25
N GLY A 291 21.65 -35.78 12.03
CA GLY A 291 22.21 -37.08 11.61
C GLY A 291 23.74 -37.13 11.60
N MET A 292 24.41 -35.99 11.38
CA MET A 292 25.88 -35.90 11.43
C MET A 292 26.43 -35.81 12.86
N ASN A 293 25.59 -35.47 13.85
CA ASN A 293 25.98 -35.29 15.25
C ASN A 293 25.42 -36.38 16.20
N SER A 294 24.70 -37.39 15.69
CA SER A 294 24.30 -38.55 16.49
C SER A 294 25.51 -39.49 16.66
N PRO A 295 25.98 -39.76 17.89
CA PRO A 295 27.02 -40.77 18.11
C PRO A 295 26.45 -42.16 17.75
N PHE A 296 27.23 -42.94 17.01
CA PHE A 296 26.97 -44.36 16.80
C PHE A 296 27.10 -45.14 18.11
#